data_AF-A0A5C6DY82-F1
#
_entry.id   AF-A0A5C6DY82-F1
#
_cell.length_a   1.000
_cell.length_b   1.000
_cell.length_c   1.000
_cell.angle_alpha   90.00
_cell.angle_beta   90.00
_cell.angle_gamma   90.00
#
_symmetry.space_group_name_H-M   'P 1'
#
loop_
_entity.id
_entity.type
_entity.pdbx_description
1 polymer ?
#
loop_
_entity_poly.entity_id
_entity_poly.type
_entity_poly.pdbx_seq_one_letter_code
_entity_poly.pdbx_strand_id
1 'polypeptide(L)'
;MAVASSRSLLGQDAPVTLLLGQDAPVTLLLGQDAPATLLLGQDAPVTLLLGQDAPVTLLLGQDAPATLLLGQDAPATLLLGQDAPVTLLLGQDAPATLLPSLKSSGGEA
;
A
#
# COMPACT_ATOMS: atom_id res chain seq x y z
N MET A 1 -11.68 -20.17 8.38
CA MET A 1 -10.72 -19.06 8.32
C MET A 1 -11.52 -17.84 7.92
N ALA A 2 -11.71 -16.87 8.82
CA ALA A 2 -12.54 -15.71 8.53
C ALA A 2 -11.73 -14.75 7.65
N VAL A 3 -12.05 -14.67 6.36
CA VAL A 3 -11.63 -13.54 5.51
C VAL A 3 -12.34 -12.31 6.07
N ALA A 4 -11.61 -11.53 6.86
CA ALA A 4 -12.06 -10.22 7.32
C ALA A 4 -11.64 -9.19 6.28
N SER A 5 -12.47 -8.97 5.25
CA SER A 5 -12.25 -7.88 4.31
C SER A 5 -12.40 -6.56 5.05
N SER A 6 -11.30 -5.82 5.17
CA SER A 6 -11.30 -4.52 5.84
C SER A 6 -11.55 -3.43 4.80
N ARG A 7 -12.67 -2.72 4.94
CA ARG A 7 -13.02 -1.54 4.13
C ARG A 7 -13.09 -0.34 5.06
N SER A 8 -12.22 0.62 4.83
CA SER A 8 -12.18 1.86 5.62
C SER A 8 -12.29 3.07 4.70
N LEU A 9 -13.24 3.94 5.02
CA LEU A 9 -13.45 5.24 4.37
C LEU A 9 -13.15 6.30 5.42
N LEU A 10 -12.06 7.05 5.26
CA LEU A 10 -11.75 8.17 6.13
C LEU A 10 -11.83 9.50 5.39
N GLY A 11 -12.49 10.46 6.03
CA GLY A 11 -12.54 11.86 5.60
C GLY A 11 -11.29 12.64 6.02
N GLN A 12 -11.27 13.91 5.63
CA GLN A 12 -10.14 14.84 5.75
C GLN A 12 -9.44 14.80 7.13
N ASP A 13 -8.11 14.94 7.13
CA ASP A 13 -7.29 15.25 8.32
C ASP A 13 -7.08 14.12 9.35
N ALA A 14 -7.40 12.85 9.01
CA ALA A 14 -7.25 11.73 9.94
C ALA A 14 -6.12 10.77 9.51
N PRO A 15 -5.07 10.58 10.34
CA PRO A 15 -4.07 9.55 10.07
C PRO A 15 -4.69 8.15 10.21
N VAL A 16 -4.34 7.26 9.29
CA VAL A 16 -4.81 5.87 9.30
C VAL A 16 -3.64 4.92 9.43
N THR A 17 -3.71 4.03 10.42
CA THR A 17 -2.79 2.90 10.54
C THR A 17 -3.58 1.61 10.48
N LEU A 18 -3.25 0.74 9.53
CA LEU A 18 -3.88 -0.56 9.36
C LEU A 18 -2.81 -1.65 9.41
N LEU A 19 -3.03 -2.66 10.25
CA LEU A 19 -2.18 -3.83 10.35
C LEU A 19 -3.03 -5.06 10.06
N LEU A 20 -2.72 -5.78 8.98
CA LEU A 20 -3.40 -7.02 8.63
C LEU A 20 -2.43 -8.19 8.54
N GLY A 21 -2.95 -9.35 8.96
CA GLY A 21 -2.29 -10.64 8.81
C GLY A 21 -2.49 -11.24 7.42
N GLN A 22 -2.31 -12.56 7.34
CA GLN A 22 -2.40 -13.36 6.12
C GLN A 22 -3.81 -13.32 5.50
N ASP A 23 -3.90 -13.45 4.17
CA ASP A 23 -5.14 -13.78 3.42
C ASP A 23 -6.30 -12.76 3.54
N ALA A 24 -6.02 -11.50 3.86
CA ALA A 24 -7.06 -10.49 4.07
C ALA A 24 -7.01 -9.37 3.03
N PRO A 25 -7.96 -9.30 2.08
CA PRO A 25 -8.01 -8.21 1.12
C PRO A 25 -8.34 -6.88 1.82
N VAL A 26 -7.65 -5.82 1.43
CA VAL A 26 -7.84 -4.47 1.96
C VAL A 26 -8.24 -3.51 0.86
N THR A 27 -9.28 -2.73 1.13
CA THR A 27 -9.59 -1.54 0.33
C THR A 27 -9.67 -0.33 1.23
N LEU A 28 -8.87 0.68 0.93
CA LEU A 28 -8.78 1.87 1.75
C LEU A 28 -8.85 3.12 0.88
N LEU A 29 -9.71 4.04 1.29
CA LEU A 29 -9.98 5.27 0.57
C LEU A 29 -9.80 6.43 1.53
N LEU A 30 -8.77 7.23 1.28
CA LEU A 30 -8.43 8.42 2.07
C LEU A 30 -8.80 9.68 1.31
N GLY A 31 -9.38 10.63 2.04
CA GLY A 31 -9.57 11.99 1.58
C GLY A 31 -8.25 12.79 1.51
N GLN A 32 -8.40 14.11 1.47
CA GLN A 32 -7.32 15.07 1.46
C GLN A 32 -6.59 15.09 2.82
N ASP A 33 -5.30 15.43 2.83
CA ASP A 33 -4.53 15.70 4.06
C ASP A 33 -4.52 14.54 5.08
N ALA A 34 -4.71 13.31 4.59
CA ALA A 34 -4.84 12.14 5.44
C ALA A 34 -3.66 11.19 5.21
N PRO A 35 -2.66 11.15 6.11
CA PRO A 35 -1.55 10.22 5.97
C PRO A 35 -1.99 8.80 6.29
N ALA A 36 -1.44 7.83 5.55
CA ALA A 36 -1.78 6.43 5.71
C ALA A 36 -0.56 5.53 5.85
N THR A 37 -0.62 4.61 6.81
CA THR A 37 0.37 3.55 6.98
C THR A 37 -0.33 2.19 6.94
N LEU A 38 0.06 1.34 5.99
CA LEU A 38 -0.48 0.01 5.82
C LEU A 38 0.62 -1.04 5.96
N LEU A 39 0.41 -2.01 6.84
CA LEU A 39 1.28 -3.16 7.00
C LEU A 39 0.46 -4.42 6.71
N LEU A 40 0.85 -5.16 5.67
CA LEU A 40 0.21 -6.41 5.29
C LEU A 40 1.13 -7.61 5.39
N GLY A 41 0.52 -8.72 5.80
CA GLY A 41 1.06 -10.06 5.68
C GLY A 41 1.10 -10.55 4.24
N GLN A 42 1.20 -11.87 4.09
CA GLN A 42 1.32 -12.57 2.82
C GLN A 42 -0.06 -12.86 2.20
N ASP A 43 -0.08 -13.04 0.88
CA ASP A 43 -1.27 -13.40 0.09
C ASP A 43 -2.46 -12.43 0.27
N ALA A 44 -2.15 -11.15 0.53
CA ALA A 44 -3.17 -10.17 0.88
C ALA A 44 -3.22 -9.03 -0.14
N PRO A 45 -4.22 -9.01 -1.05
CA PRO A 45 -4.32 -8.00 -2.08
C PRO A 45 -4.75 -6.65 -1.50
N VAL A 46 -4.14 -5.57 -1.96
CA VAL A 46 -4.44 -4.21 -1.52
C VAL A 46 -4.91 -3.32 -2.65
N THR A 47 -5.93 -2.53 -2.37
CA THR A 47 -6.30 -1.38 -3.20
C THR A 47 -6.37 -0.13 -2.32
N LEU A 48 -5.62 0.90 -2.71
CA LEU A 48 -5.52 2.15 -1.99
C LEU A 48 -5.82 3.32 -2.92
N LEU A 49 -6.77 4.17 -2.55
CA LEU A 49 -7.10 5.40 -3.24
C LEU A 49 -6.85 6.57 -2.27
N LEU A 50 -5.94 7.46 -2.63
CA LEU A 50 -5.61 8.66 -1.87
C LEU A 50 -6.07 9.92 -2.60
N GLY A 51 -6.57 10.87 -1.81
CA GLY A 51 -6.79 12.25 -2.22
C GLY A 51 -5.49 13.04 -2.37
N GLN A 52 -5.64 14.35 -2.43
CA GLN A 52 -4.56 15.34 -2.49
C GLN A 52 -3.82 15.43 -1.15
N ASP A 53 -2.53 15.74 -1.19
CA ASP A 53 -1.70 16.02 0.00
C ASP A 53 -1.72 14.89 1.06
N ALA A 54 -1.80 13.65 0.61
CA ALA A 54 -1.99 12.49 1.47
C ALA A 54 -0.77 11.56 1.35
N PRO A 55 0.22 11.63 2.27
CA PRO A 55 1.36 10.74 2.25
C PRO A 55 0.95 9.31 2.60
N VAL A 56 1.50 8.33 1.88
CA VAL A 56 1.27 6.92 2.17
C VAL A 56 2.56 6.12 2.31
N THR A 57 2.58 5.25 3.31
CA THR A 57 3.59 4.23 3.49
C THR A 57 2.92 2.86 3.48
N LEU A 58 3.39 1.97 2.62
CA LEU A 58 2.80 0.66 2.44
C LEU A 58 3.87 -0.44 2.50
N LEU A 59 3.69 -1.40 3.39
CA LEU A 59 4.57 -2.55 3.57
C LEU A 59 3.77 -3.80 3.19
N LEU A 60 4.15 -4.46 2.11
CA LEU A 60 3.55 -5.70 1.63
C LEU A 60 4.44 -6.89 1.94
N GLY A 61 3.83 -7.98 2.41
CA GLY A 61 4.45 -9.28 2.54
C GLY A 61 4.68 -9.97 1.19
N GLN A 62 4.99 -11.27 1.25
CA GLN A 62 5.18 -12.10 0.06
C GLN A 62 3.86 -12.29 -0.69
N ASP A 63 3.90 -12.40 -2.02
CA ASP A 63 2.75 -12.71 -2.88
C ASP A 63 1.53 -11.80 -2.66
N ALA A 64 1.78 -10.55 -2.25
CA ALA A 64 0.75 -9.58 -1.94
C ALA A 64 0.67 -8.53 -3.06
N PRO A 65 -0.30 -8.63 -3.99
CA PRO A 65 -0.44 -7.64 -5.04
C PRO A 65 -1.01 -6.34 -4.48
N ALA A 66 -0.52 -5.19 -4.97
CA ALA A 66 -1.03 -3.89 -4.55
C ALA A 66 -1.34 -2.96 -5.71
N THR A 67 -2.43 -2.23 -5.56
CA THR A 67 -2.84 -1.15 -6.46
C THR A 67 -2.95 0.14 -5.67
N LEU A 68 -2.20 1.16 -6.06
CA LEU A 68 -2.23 2.49 -5.45
C LEU A 68 -2.62 3.53 -6.49
N LEU A 69 -3.64 4.33 -6.17
CA LEU A 69 -4.01 5.54 -6.90
C LEU A 69 -3.77 6.73 -5.99
N LEU A 70 -2.87 7.62 -6.38
CA LEU A 70 -2.54 8.84 -5.65
C LEU A 70 -3.11 10.06 -6.35
N GLY A 71 -3.68 10.96 -5.55
CA GLY A 71 -3.99 12.32 -5.96
C GLY A 71 -2.72 13.16 -6.20
N GLN A 72 -2.91 14.45 -6.34
CA GLN A 72 -1.87 15.46 -6.49
C GLN A 72 -1.15 15.71 -5.16
N ASP A 73 0.15 16.01 -5.21
CA ASP A 73 0.99 16.28 -4.03
C ASP A 73 0.94 15.16 -2.97
N ALA A 74 0.69 13.92 -3.39
CA ALA A 74 0.60 12.77 -2.50
C ALA A 74 1.85 11.88 -2.66
N PRO A 75 2.82 11.92 -1.72
CA PRO A 75 3.97 11.03 -1.77
C PRO A 75 3.60 9.59 -1.38
N ALA A 76 4.09 8.61 -2.14
CA ALA A 76 4.01 7.19 -1.81
C ALA A 76 5.38 6.58 -1.51
N THR A 77 5.44 5.78 -0.46
CA THR A 77 6.54 4.85 -0.20
C THR A 77 5.98 3.43 -0.11
N LEU A 78 6.48 2.52 -0.95
CA LEU A 78 6.13 1.10 -0.88
C LEU A 78 7.37 0.25 -0.62
N LEU A 79 7.26 -0.65 0.35
CA LEU A 79 8.17 -1.75 0.59
C LEU A 79 7.49 -3.05 0.22
N LEU A 80 8.13 -3.83 -0.65
CA LEU A 80 7.55 -5.02 -1.25
C LEU A 80 8.28 -6.27 -0.80
N GLY A 81 7.52 -7.31 -0.45
CA GLY A 81 8.02 -8.68 -0.36
C GLY A 81 8.39 -9.25 -1.74
N GLN A 82 8.89 -10.48 -1.73
CA GLN A 82 9.07 -11.32 -2.90
C GLN A 82 7.74 -11.52 -3.63
N ASP A 83 7.80 -11.49 -4.96
CA ASP A 83 6.68 -11.81 -5.85
C ASP A 83 5.40 -10.98 -5.58
N ALA A 84 5.57 -9.74 -5.08
CA ALA A 84 4.48 -8.79 -4.86
C ALA A 84 4.37 -7.79 -6.04
N PRO A 85 3.46 -7.98 -7.00
CA PRO A 85 3.29 -7.03 -8.09
C PRO A 85 2.61 -5.75 -7.61
N VAL A 86 3.07 -4.59 -8.11
CA VAL A 86 2.48 -3.28 -7.78
C VAL A 86 2.05 -2.55 -9.03
N THR A 87 0.85 -1.98 -8.97
CA THR A 87 0.38 -0.96 -9.91
C THR A 87 0.30 0.38 -9.19
N LEU A 88 0.98 1.40 -9.73
CA LEU A 88 0.92 2.78 -9.23
C LEU A 88 0.35 3.71 -10.31
N LEU A 89 -0.66 4.48 -9.93
CA LEU A 89 -1.18 5.61 -10.71
C LEU A 89 -1.00 6.87 -9.87
N LEU A 90 -0.21 7.81 -10.39
CA LEU A 90 0.21 9.00 -9.66
C LEU A 90 -0.42 10.24 -10.30
N GLY A 91 -0.96 11.13 -9.47
CA GLY A 91 -1.37 12.46 -9.86
C GLY A 91 -0.18 13.39 -10.12
N GLN A 92 -0.49 14.66 -10.35
CA GLN A 92 0.51 15.73 -10.52
C GLN A 92 1.33 15.88 -9.23
N ASP A 93 2.65 16.05 -9.33
CA ASP A 93 3.54 16.22 -8.15
C ASP A 93 3.42 15.12 -7.06
N ALA A 94 3.05 13.90 -7.45
CA ALA A 94 3.00 12.75 -6.56
C ALA A 94 4.25 11.86 -6.75
N PRO A 95 5.31 12.01 -5.93
CA PRO A 95 6.47 11.14 -6.03
C PRO A 95 6.15 9.76 -5.44
N ALA A 96 6.63 8.69 -6.10
CA ALA A 96 6.56 7.33 -5.57
C ALA A 96 7.94 6.71 -5.44
N THR A 97 8.19 6.10 -4.28
CA THR A 97 9.38 5.29 -4.01
C THR A 97 8.97 3.83 -3.87
N LEU A 98 9.57 2.97 -4.70
CA LEU A 98 9.39 1.52 -4.65
C LEU A 98 10.69 0.86 -4.14
N LEU A 99 10.60 0.18 -3.01
CA LEU A 99 11.71 -0.57 -2.40
C LEU A 99 11.37 -2.06 -2.40
N PRO A 100 11.77 -2.81 -3.43
CA PRO A 100 11.64 -4.26 -3.41
C PRO A 100 12.59 -4.85 -2.37
N SER A 101 12.15 -5.90 -1.67
CA SER A 101 13.01 -6.73 -0.84
C SER A 101 14.12 -7.28 -1.72
N LEU A 102 15.37 -6.90 -1.44
CA LEU A 102 16.56 -7.45 -2.09
C LEU A 102 16.42 -8.96 -2.14
N LYS A 103 16.20 -9.49 -3.34
CA LYS A 103 16.40 -10.91 -3.60
C LYS A 103 17.86 -11.14 -3.20
N SER A 104 18.09 -11.82 -2.08
CA SER A 104 19.40 -12.39 -1.81
C SER A 104 19.60 -13.42 -2.92
N SER A 105 20.13 -12.95 -4.04
CA SER A 105 20.65 -13.78 -5.11
C SER A 105 21.91 -14.44 -4.57
N GLY A 106 21.75 -15.37 -3.63
CA GLY A 106 22.77 -16.33 -3.28
C GLY A 106 22.72 -17.48 -4.28
N GLY A 107 23.58 -17.43 -5.30
CA GLY A 107 23.95 -18.55 -6.19
C GLY A 107 22.86 -19.00 -7.16
N GLU A 108 23.12 -19.50 -8.37
CA GLU A 108 24.26 -20.25 -8.90
C GLU A 108 24.29 -20.14 -10.45
N ALA A 109 25.51 -20.20 -11.02
CA ALA A 109 25.90 -20.30 -12.45
C ALA A 109 25.80 -19.04 -13.34
#